data_AF-A0A8T4Y0E4-F1
#
_entry.id   AF-A0A8T4Y0E4-F1
#
_cell.length_a   1.000
_cell.length_b   1.000
_cell.length_c   1.000
_cell.angle_alpha   90.00
_cell.angle_beta   90.00
_cell.angle_gamma   90.00
#
_symmetry.space_group_name_H-M   'P 1'
#
loop_
_entity.id
_entity.type
_entity.pdbx_description
1 polymer ?
#
loop_
_entity_poly.entity_id
_entity_poly.type
_entity_poly.pdbx_seq_one_letter_code
_entity_poly.pdbx_strand_id
1 'polypeptide(L)'
;MLRFTFPYCYNTDAMKLVEEVAFRNKFYVFKDRYHAGELLAGKLKEYRGTDTYVLAIPAGGVPVGYVISKRLELPLDVIVVRKIHIPWNQEAGFGAITFDGIIIFNERLLRILGLTKEEVDRCIEVERSTIERRVKLIRGGKPFPDVAGRTTILVDDGIASGYTMLSAVKSV
;
A
#
# COMPACT_ATOMS: atom_id res chain seq x y z
N MET A 1 -25.04 2.38 16.63
CA MET A 1 -24.99 2.38 15.15
C MET A 1 -24.08 3.54 14.72
N LEU A 2 -22.79 3.30 14.50
CA LEU A 2 -21.83 4.37 14.18
C LEU A 2 -21.67 4.45 12.66
N ARG A 3 -22.21 5.54 12.09
CA ARG A 3 -21.97 5.97 10.70
C ARG A 3 -20.60 6.64 10.64
N PHE A 4 -19.73 6.12 9.77
CA PHE A 4 -18.48 6.80 9.40
C PHE A 4 -18.74 7.59 8.12
N THR A 5 -18.68 8.92 8.19
CA THR A 5 -18.70 9.78 7.01
C THR A 5 -17.25 10.15 6.67
N PHE A 6 -16.72 9.63 5.56
CA PHE A 6 -15.43 10.04 5.00
C PHE A 6 -15.67 11.20 4.02
N PRO A 7 -15.03 12.37 4.18
CA PRO A 7 -15.29 13.55 3.32
C PRO A 7 -14.54 13.53 1.97
N TYR A 8 -14.18 12.35 1.47
CA TYR A 8 -13.63 12.17 0.12
C TYR A 8 -14.42 11.06 -0.55
N CYS A 9 -14.89 11.31 -1.77
CA CYS A 9 -15.74 10.41 -2.56
C CYS A 9 -15.05 9.05 -2.80
N TYR A 10 -15.12 8.16 -1.82
CA TYR A 10 -14.96 6.74 -2.02
C TYR A 10 -16.37 6.16 -2.08
N ASN A 11 -16.69 5.49 -3.17
CA ASN A 11 -17.87 4.65 -3.23
C ASN A 11 -17.62 3.44 -2.31
N THR A 12 -17.78 3.65 -1.00
CA THR A 12 -17.57 2.65 0.05
C THR A 12 -18.68 1.60 0.07
N ASP A 13 -19.74 1.79 -0.72
CA ASP A 13 -20.86 0.86 -0.87
C ASP A 13 -20.48 -0.45 -1.61
N ALA A 14 -19.24 -0.59 -2.10
CA ALA A 14 -18.77 -1.77 -2.83
C ALA A 14 -17.45 -2.38 -2.29
N MET A 15 -17.08 -2.14 -1.03
CA MET A 15 -15.92 -2.83 -0.44
C MET A 15 -16.24 -4.31 -0.23
N LYS A 16 -15.90 -5.15 -1.22
CA LYS A 16 -16.04 -6.60 -1.16
C LYS A 16 -14.76 -7.22 -0.61
N LEU A 17 -14.80 -7.71 0.62
CA LEU A 17 -13.73 -8.57 1.14
C LEU A 17 -13.83 -9.95 0.50
N VAL A 18 -12.81 -10.32 -0.27
CA VAL A 18 -12.64 -11.68 -0.79
C VAL A 18 -11.48 -12.32 -0.05
N GLU A 19 -11.73 -13.45 0.60
CA GLU A 19 -10.72 -14.19 1.34
C GLU A 19 -10.82 -15.70 1.10
N GLU A 20 -9.70 -16.39 1.26
CA GLU A 20 -9.67 -17.84 1.31
C GLU A 20 -9.82 -18.31 2.75
N VAL A 21 -11.06 -18.61 3.14
CA VAL A 21 -11.40 -19.08 4.50
C VAL A 21 -10.56 -20.30 4.89
N ALA A 22 -10.21 -21.14 3.91
CA ALA A 22 -9.36 -22.32 4.11
C ALA A 22 -7.93 -21.98 4.60
N PHE A 23 -7.46 -20.75 4.44
CA PHE A 23 -6.15 -20.27 4.87
C PHE A 23 -6.17 -19.54 6.21
N ARG A 24 -7.36 -19.24 6.75
CA ARG A 24 -7.51 -18.49 8.01
C ARG A 24 -6.86 -19.26 9.17
N ASN A 25 -6.10 -18.54 10.00
CA ASN A 25 -5.38 -19.08 11.18
C ASN A 25 -4.41 -20.23 10.86
N LYS A 26 -3.91 -20.32 9.62
CA LYS A 26 -2.89 -21.29 9.23
C LYS A 26 -1.54 -20.63 9.07
N PHE A 27 -0.49 -21.36 9.44
CA PHE A 27 0.89 -20.98 9.21
C PHE A 27 1.44 -21.73 8.00
N TYR A 28 2.47 -21.18 7.36
CA TYR A 28 3.14 -21.80 6.20
C TYR A 28 2.20 -22.14 5.03
N VAL A 29 1.14 -21.32 4.84
CA VAL A 29 0.16 -21.48 3.75
C VAL A 29 0.80 -21.35 2.37
N PHE A 30 1.79 -20.45 2.25
CA PHE A 30 2.54 -20.23 1.03
C PHE A 30 3.99 -20.66 1.22
N LYS A 31 4.57 -21.30 0.20
CA LYS A 31 6.00 -21.62 0.15
C LYS A 31 6.86 -20.36 0.22
N ASP A 32 6.49 -19.35 -0.57
CA ASP A 32 7.17 -18.05 -0.68
C ASP A 32 6.21 -17.02 -1.30
N ARG A 33 6.69 -15.78 -1.49
CA ARG A 33 5.91 -14.69 -2.10
C ARG A 33 5.55 -14.95 -3.56
N TYR A 34 6.39 -15.69 -4.30
CA TYR A 34 6.09 -16.02 -5.68
C TYR A 34 4.93 -17.00 -5.75
N HIS A 35 4.92 -18.03 -4.89
CA HIS A 35 3.82 -18.97 -4.76
C HIS A 35 2.50 -18.28 -4.35
N ALA A 36 2.56 -17.32 -3.42
CA ALA A 36 1.39 -16.50 -3.10
C ALA A 36 0.88 -15.71 -4.33
N GLY A 37 1.79 -15.10 -5.10
CA GLY A 37 1.46 -14.40 -6.34
C GLY A 37 0.84 -15.31 -7.40
N GLU A 38 1.30 -16.56 -7.52
CA GLU A 38 0.75 -17.54 -8.48
C GLU A 38 -0.71 -17.87 -8.17
N LEU A 39 -0.99 -18.16 -6.90
CA LEU A 39 -2.35 -18.45 -6.45
C LEU A 39 -3.26 -17.24 -6.58
N LEU A 40 -2.76 -16.04 -6.28
CA LEU A 40 -3.52 -14.81 -6.40
C LEU A 40 -3.79 -14.43 -7.87
N ALA A 41 -2.82 -14.59 -8.77
CA ALA A 41 -3.01 -14.38 -10.20
C ALA A 41 -4.11 -15.28 -10.79
N GLY A 42 -4.18 -16.54 -10.35
CA GLY A 42 -5.26 -17.46 -10.77
C GLY A 42 -6.66 -16.96 -10.41
N LYS A 43 -6.80 -16.22 -9.30
CA LYS A 43 -8.07 -15.59 -8.87
C LYS A 43 -8.39 -14.30 -9.62
N LEU A 44 -7.36 -13.61 -10.10
CA LEU A 44 -7.47 -12.33 -10.80
C LEU A 44 -7.49 -12.49 -12.34
N LYS A 45 -7.77 -13.70 -12.85
CA LYS A 45 -7.72 -14.03 -14.28
C LYS A 45 -8.61 -13.13 -15.17
N GLU A 46 -9.67 -12.56 -14.62
CA GLU A 46 -10.59 -11.67 -15.34
C GLU A 46 -9.94 -10.37 -15.79
N TYR A 47 -8.85 -9.95 -15.13
CA TYR A 47 -8.10 -8.75 -15.49
C TYR A 47 -7.07 -8.99 -16.61
N ARG A 48 -6.85 -10.23 -17.05
CA ARG A 48 -5.82 -10.57 -18.03
C ARG A 48 -5.99 -9.78 -19.32
N GLY A 49 -4.92 -9.08 -19.75
CA GLY A 49 -4.91 -8.30 -20.99
C GLY A 49 -5.83 -7.06 -21.01
N THR A 50 -6.39 -6.67 -19.87
CA THR A 50 -7.21 -5.44 -19.75
C THR A 50 -6.32 -4.21 -19.53
N ASP A 51 -6.89 -3.00 -19.59
CA ASP A 51 -6.20 -1.75 -19.19
C ASP A 51 -6.13 -1.64 -17.65
N THR A 52 -5.38 -2.55 -17.04
CA THR A 52 -5.19 -2.65 -15.60
C THR A 52 -3.71 -2.52 -15.24
N TYR A 53 -3.38 -1.67 -14.27
CA TYR A 53 -2.02 -1.57 -13.72
C TYR A 53 -1.84 -2.43 -12.47
N VAL A 54 -0.71 -3.09 -12.35
CA VAL A 54 -0.26 -3.68 -11.08
C VAL A 54 0.70 -2.70 -10.41
N LEU A 55 0.34 -2.22 -9.21
CA LEU A 55 1.21 -1.38 -8.38
C LEU A 55 1.63 -2.15 -7.14
N ALA A 56 2.93 -2.46 -7.03
CA ALA A 56 3.46 -3.17 -5.88
C ALA A 56 4.05 -2.23 -4.83
N ILE A 57 3.74 -2.48 -3.56
CA ILE A 57 4.35 -1.78 -2.41
C ILE A 57 5.70 -2.45 -2.10
N PRO A 58 6.84 -1.73 -2.19
CA PRO A 58 8.14 -2.32 -1.90
C PRO A 58 8.39 -2.58 -0.41
N ALA A 59 9.21 -3.57 -0.05
CA ALA A 59 9.87 -4.54 -0.94
C ALA A 59 9.08 -5.85 -1.09
N GLY A 60 8.26 -6.20 -0.10
CA GLY A 60 7.57 -7.47 0.00
C GLY A 60 6.51 -7.69 -1.08
N GLY A 61 5.73 -6.67 -1.43
CA GLY A 61 4.73 -6.76 -2.48
C GLY A 61 5.29 -6.96 -3.89
N VAL A 62 6.57 -6.64 -4.13
CA VAL A 62 7.16 -6.67 -5.48
C VAL A 62 7.23 -8.10 -6.06
N PRO A 63 7.78 -9.11 -5.36
CA PRO A 63 7.72 -10.50 -5.82
C PRO A 63 6.30 -11.00 -6.13
N VAL A 64 5.30 -10.62 -5.33
CA VAL A 64 3.89 -11.00 -5.55
C VAL A 64 3.35 -10.32 -6.81
N GLY A 65 3.51 -9.00 -6.90
CA GLY A 65 3.05 -8.19 -8.03
C GLY A 65 3.72 -8.56 -9.35
N TYR A 66 5.01 -8.96 -9.30
CA TYR A 66 5.74 -9.48 -10.45
C TYR A 66 5.06 -10.72 -11.06
N VAL A 67 4.70 -11.70 -10.22
CA VAL A 67 4.02 -12.91 -10.69
C VAL A 67 2.66 -12.56 -11.28
N ILE A 68 1.89 -11.70 -10.63
CA ILE A 68 0.57 -11.26 -11.11
C ILE A 68 0.72 -10.59 -12.49
N SER A 69 1.63 -9.63 -12.63
CA SER A 69 1.91 -8.93 -13.89
C SER A 69 2.28 -9.91 -15.00
N LYS A 70 3.20 -10.84 -14.74
CA LYS A 70 3.63 -11.83 -15.75
C LYS A 70 2.52 -12.80 -16.13
N ARG A 71 1.70 -13.25 -15.18
CA ARG A 71 0.61 -14.21 -15.42
C ARG A 71 -0.61 -13.59 -16.06
N LEU A 72 -0.86 -12.30 -15.84
CA LEU A 72 -2.02 -11.58 -16.38
C LEU A 72 -1.67 -10.68 -17.56
N GLU A 73 -0.41 -10.60 -17.96
CA GLU A 73 0.07 -9.75 -19.06
C GLU A 73 -0.25 -8.27 -18.82
N LEU A 74 -0.08 -7.84 -17.56
CA LEU A 74 -0.37 -6.48 -17.11
C LEU A 74 0.91 -5.69 -16.84
N PRO A 75 0.93 -4.36 -17.07
CA PRO A 75 2.06 -3.52 -16.67
C PRO A 75 2.26 -3.53 -15.15
N LEU A 76 3.52 -3.62 -14.72
CA LEU A 76 3.92 -3.52 -13.32
C LEU A 76 4.68 -2.22 -13.08
N ASP A 77 4.31 -1.52 -12.02
CA ASP A 77 5.14 -0.47 -11.42
C ASP A 77 5.09 -0.59 -9.89
N VAL A 78 5.81 0.30 -9.22
CA VAL A 78 5.91 0.35 -7.76
C VAL A 78 5.34 1.64 -7.22
N ILE A 79 4.66 1.53 -6.09
CA ILE A 79 4.17 2.67 -5.32
C ILE A 79 4.90 2.72 -3.99
N VAL A 80 5.75 3.74 -3.84
CA VAL A 80 6.57 3.89 -2.63
C VAL A 80 5.73 4.60 -1.57
N VAL A 81 5.52 3.92 -0.46
CA VAL A 81 4.86 4.47 0.73
C VAL A 81 5.72 4.15 1.94
N ARG A 82 5.78 5.06 2.91
CA ARG A 82 6.48 4.87 4.18
C ARG A 82 5.60 5.27 5.34
N LYS A 83 5.70 4.53 6.44
CA LYS A 83 5.06 4.92 7.70
C LYS A 83 5.81 6.11 8.31
N ILE A 84 5.07 7.00 8.94
CA ILE A 84 5.61 8.01 9.85
C ILE A 84 5.64 7.37 11.23
N HIS A 85 6.86 7.01 11.65
CA HIS A 85 7.10 6.25 12.87
C HIS A 85 6.83 7.09 14.12
N ILE A 86 6.37 6.44 15.17
CA ILE A 86 6.28 7.06 16.50
C ILE A 86 7.72 7.30 16.99
N PRO A 87 8.05 8.48 17.57
CA PRO A 87 9.43 8.82 17.92
C PRO A 87 10.16 7.75 18.75
N TRP A 88 9.42 7.10 19.66
CA TRP A 88 9.94 6.07 20.57
C TRP A 88 9.62 4.63 20.13
N ASN A 89 8.97 4.41 18.99
CA ASN A 89 8.68 3.07 18.48
C ASN A 89 8.73 3.03 16.94
N GLN A 90 9.77 2.40 16.42
CA GLN A 90 10.00 2.26 14.97
C GLN A 90 9.18 1.15 14.30
N GLU A 91 8.52 0.28 15.06
CA GLU A 91 7.64 -0.76 14.50
C GLU A 91 6.21 -0.23 14.24
N ALA A 92 5.83 0.81 14.97
CA ALA A 92 4.53 1.46 14.88
C ALA A 92 4.62 2.83 14.18
N GLY A 93 3.53 3.24 13.52
CA GLY A 93 3.45 4.54 12.87
C GLY A 93 2.10 5.21 13.11
N PHE A 94 2.13 6.53 13.27
CA PHE A 94 0.94 7.37 13.44
C PHE A 94 0.47 8.03 12.14
N GLY A 95 1.18 7.78 11.05
CA GLY A 95 0.78 8.21 9.72
C GLY A 95 1.61 7.50 8.65
N ALA A 96 1.49 7.99 7.42
CA ALA A 96 2.30 7.57 6.30
C ALA A 96 2.53 8.72 5.33
N ILE A 97 3.62 8.63 4.57
CA ILE A 97 3.98 9.52 3.47
C ILE A 97 4.08 8.69 2.18
N THR A 98 3.52 9.22 1.10
CA THR A 98 3.53 8.62 -0.24
C THR A 98 4.61 9.26 -1.11
N PHE A 99 4.93 8.63 -2.24
CA PHE A 99 6.02 9.04 -3.14
C PHE A 99 5.89 10.47 -3.69
N ASP A 100 4.66 10.98 -3.77
CA ASP A 100 4.28 12.33 -4.21
C ASP A 100 4.18 13.34 -3.06
N GLY A 101 4.53 12.92 -1.83
CA GLY A 101 4.62 13.80 -0.67
C GLY A 101 3.30 13.98 0.11
N ILE A 102 2.22 13.28 -0.28
CA ILE A 102 0.98 13.28 0.48
C ILE A 102 1.22 12.61 1.83
N ILE A 103 0.76 13.26 2.90
CA ILE A 103 0.85 12.76 4.27
C ILE A 103 -0.55 12.41 4.76
N ILE A 104 -0.69 11.21 5.32
CA ILE A 104 -1.94 10.68 5.84
C ILE A 104 -1.74 10.29 7.29
N PHE A 105 -2.52 10.89 8.19
CA PHE A 105 -2.45 10.61 9.61
C PHE A 105 -3.49 9.59 10.07
N ASN A 106 -3.11 8.82 11.07
CA ASN A 106 -4.04 8.15 11.97
C ASN A 106 -4.46 9.14 13.05
N GLU A 107 -5.48 9.94 12.76
CA GLU A 107 -5.97 11.00 13.66
C GLU A 107 -6.30 10.51 15.08
N ARG A 108 -6.81 9.27 15.20
CA ARG A 108 -7.12 8.68 16.50
C ARG A 108 -5.85 8.42 17.30
N LEU A 109 -4.85 7.80 16.66
CA LEU A 109 -3.58 7.50 17.32
C LEU A 109 -2.82 8.78 17.65
N LEU A 110 -2.80 9.76 16.74
CA LEU A 110 -2.15 11.05 16.97
C LEU A 110 -2.68 11.76 18.22
N ARG A 111 -4.01 11.77 18.42
CA ARG A 111 -4.63 12.33 19.63
C ARG A 111 -4.24 11.59 20.92
N ILE A 112 -3.99 10.29 20.84
CA ILE A 112 -3.64 9.47 22.02
C ILE A 112 -2.16 9.61 22.37
N LEU A 113 -1.29 9.79 21.37
CA LEU A 113 0.16 9.87 21.58
C LEU A 113 0.60 11.17 22.24
N GLY A 114 -0.22 12.23 22.20
CA GLY A 114 0.10 13.51 22.84
C GLY A 114 1.33 14.20 22.26
N LEU A 115 1.67 13.90 20.99
CA LEU A 115 2.84 14.48 20.31
C LEU A 115 2.65 15.99 20.12
N THR A 116 3.72 16.76 20.34
CA THR A 116 3.72 18.17 19.97
C THR A 116 3.82 18.31 18.45
N LYS A 117 3.46 19.49 17.93
CA LYS A 117 3.59 19.78 16.50
C LYS A 117 5.04 19.62 16.03
N GLU A 118 5.99 20.08 16.84
CA GLU A 118 7.43 20.02 16.55
C GLU A 118 7.94 18.57 16.48
N GLU A 119 7.41 17.67 17.31
CA GLU A 119 7.73 16.25 17.25
C GLU A 119 7.19 15.60 15.97
N VAL A 120 5.94 15.93 15.61
CA VAL A 120 5.30 15.46 14.37
C VAL A 120 6.08 15.94 13.14
N ASP A 121 6.41 17.22 13.08
CA ASP A 121 7.14 17.82 11.96
C ASP A 121 8.53 17.19 11.81
N ARG A 122 9.22 16.90 12.93
CA ARG A 122 10.51 16.20 12.91
C ARG A 122 10.39 14.78 12.34
N CYS A 123 9.38 14.03 12.75
CA CYS A 123 9.11 12.69 12.22
C CYS A 123 8.81 12.73 10.72
N ILE A 124 8.02 13.71 10.27
CA ILE A 124 7.70 13.90 8.86
C ILE A 124 8.97 14.18 8.05
N GLU A 125 9.84 15.07 8.52
CA GLU A 125 11.05 15.48 7.80
C GLU A 125 12.03 14.32 7.60
N VAL A 126 12.20 13.49 8.63
CA VAL A 126 12.99 12.25 8.55
C VAL A 126 12.46 11.32 7.47
N GLU A 127 11.14 11.14 7.42
CA GLU A 127 10.52 10.24 6.45
C GLU A 127 10.45 10.82 5.04
N ARG A 128 10.33 12.15 4.89
CA ARG A 128 10.47 12.87 3.61
C ARG A 128 11.82 12.63 2.96
N SER A 129 12.89 12.92 3.70
CA SER A 129 14.26 12.67 3.25
C SER A 129 14.46 11.19 2.86
N THR A 130 13.86 10.28 3.61
CA THR A 130 13.99 8.84 3.36
C THR A 130 13.20 8.37 2.14
N ILE A 131 11.96 8.84 1.96
CA ILE A 131 11.13 8.45 0.82
C ILE A 131 11.69 9.03 -0.48
N GLU A 132 12.17 10.27 -0.49
CA GLU A 132 12.81 10.89 -1.65
C GLU A 132 14.02 10.08 -2.12
N ARG A 133 14.89 9.68 -1.18
CA ARG A 133 16.04 8.83 -1.47
C ARG A 133 15.60 7.48 -2.06
N ARG A 134 14.56 6.85 -1.50
CA ARG A 134 14.04 5.57 -2.01
C ARG A 134 13.42 5.71 -3.39
N VAL A 135 12.61 6.74 -3.63
CA VAL A 135 12.01 7.02 -4.94
C VAL A 135 13.10 7.21 -5.98
N LYS A 136 14.14 8.00 -5.68
CA LYS A 136 15.28 8.20 -6.58
C LYS A 136 16.00 6.88 -6.90
N LEU A 137 16.26 6.05 -5.88
CA LEU A 137 16.93 4.76 -6.05
C LEU A 137 16.10 3.76 -6.86
N ILE A 138 14.80 3.65 -6.57
CA ILE A 138 13.94 2.63 -7.17
C ILE A 138 13.50 3.04 -8.58
N ARG A 139 13.18 4.32 -8.79
CA ARG A 139 12.66 4.80 -10.08
C ARG A 139 13.76 5.19 -11.06
N GLY A 140 14.95 5.56 -10.59
CA GLY A 140 16.06 5.97 -11.46
C GLY A 140 15.71 7.14 -12.40
N GLY A 141 14.77 8.00 -12.00
CA GLY A 141 14.26 9.10 -12.83
C GLY A 141 13.02 8.77 -13.68
N LYS A 142 12.57 7.51 -13.72
CA LYS A 142 11.31 7.14 -14.39
C LYS A 142 10.11 7.81 -13.69
N PRO A 143 9.22 8.52 -14.39
CA PRO A 143 8.03 9.10 -13.78
C PRO A 143 7.06 8.01 -13.30
N PHE A 144 6.23 8.32 -12.32
CA PHE A 144 5.13 7.45 -11.91
C PHE A 144 4.11 7.30 -13.06
N PRO A 145 3.57 6.10 -13.33
CA PRO A 145 2.62 5.91 -14.42
C PRO A 145 1.32 6.68 -14.20
N ASP A 146 0.72 7.16 -15.29
CA ASP A 146 -0.61 7.74 -15.25
C ASP A 146 -1.66 6.62 -15.15
N VAL A 147 -2.21 6.46 -13.95
CA VAL A 147 -3.22 5.45 -13.60
C VAL A 147 -4.61 6.06 -13.46
N ALA A 148 -4.76 7.36 -13.70
CA ALA A 148 -6.04 8.05 -13.54
C ALA A 148 -7.11 7.46 -14.47
N GLY A 149 -8.27 7.12 -13.90
CA GLY A 149 -9.38 6.51 -14.65
C GLY A 149 -9.16 5.06 -15.10
N ARG A 150 -8.05 4.43 -14.69
CA ARG A 150 -7.73 3.03 -15.01
C ARG A 150 -7.96 2.13 -13.81
N THR A 151 -8.17 0.84 -14.08
CA THR A 151 -8.22 -0.15 -13.01
C THR A 151 -6.81 -0.39 -12.46
N THR A 152 -6.67 -0.44 -11.13
CA THR A 152 -5.38 -0.66 -10.48
C THR A 152 -5.46 -1.78 -9.45
N ILE A 153 -4.54 -2.74 -9.55
CA ILE A 153 -4.32 -3.81 -8.57
C ILE A 153 -3.15 -3.39 -7.69
N LEU A 154 -3.46 -2.98 -6.46
CA LEU A 154 -2.45 -2.66 -5.45
C LEU A 154 -2.02 -3.94 -4.70
N VAL A 155 -0.72 -4.19 -4.63
CA VAL A 155 -0.17 -5.46 -4.13
C VAL A 155 0.80 -5.23 -2.97
N ASP A 156 0.59 -5.97 -1.87
CA ASP A 156 1.52 -6.10 -0.75
C ASP A 156 1.66 -7.58 -0.37
N ASP A 157 2.70 -7.97 0.36
CA ASP A 157 2.88 -9.36 0.81
C ASP A 157 2.17 -9.68 2.13
N GLY A 158 1.65 -8.66 2.82
CA GLY A 158 0.83 -8.85 4.01
C GLY A 158 0.21 -7.55 4.51
N ILE A 159 -0.94 -7.67 5.17
CA ILE A 159 -1.65 -6.54 5.78
C ILE A 159 -1.60 -6.73 7.30
N ALA A 160 -0.76 -5.95 7.98
CA ALA A 160 -0.70 -5.94 9.45
C ALA A 160 -1.72 -4.96 10.03
N SER A 161 -1.51 -3.65 9.84
CA SER A 161 -2.40 -2.59 10.33
C SER A 161 -3.26 -1.94 9.24
N GLY A 162 -3.05 -2.28 7.97
CA GLY A 162 -3.77 -1.71 6.82
C GLY A 162 -3.37 -0.29 6.42
N TYR A 163 -2.64 0.46 7.26
CA TYR A 163 -2.34 1.87 6.98
C TYR A 163 -1.48 2.10 5.75
N THR A 164 -0.49 1.24 5.48
CA THR A 164 0.34 1.36 4.26
C THR A 164 -0.52 1.22 3.01
N MET A 165 -1.38 0.19 2.97
CA MET A 165 -2.34 -0.04 1.88
C MET A 165 -3.31 1.14 1.72
N LEU A 166 -3.92 1.60 2.82
CA LEU A 166 -4.85 2.75 2.79
C LEU A 166 -4.18 4.00 2.23
N SER A 167 -2.90 4.21 2.57
CA SER A 167 -2.15 5.38 2.12
C SER A 167 -1.82 5.31 0.64
N ALA A 168 -1.44 4.12 0.16
CA ALA A 168 -1.25 3.86 -1.27
C ALA A 168 -2.54 4.07 -2.08
N VAL A 169 -3.69 3.58 -1.59
CA VAL A 169 -5.01 3.79 -2.22
C VAL A 169 -5.39 5.27 -2.29
N LYS A 170 -4.97 6.08 -1.32
CA LYS A 170 -5.25 7.52 -1.29
C LYS A 170 -4.39 8.35 -2.23
N SER A 171 -3.30 7.80 -2.75
CA SER A 171 -2.37 8.49 -3.66
C SER A 171 -2.54 8.11 -5.13
N VAL A 172 -3.58 7.34 -5.48
CA VAL A 172 -3.86 6.90 -6.85
C VAL A 172 -5.29 7.23 -7.27
#